data_AF-A0A7K5I9H3-F1
#
_entry.id   AF-A0A7K5I9H3-F1
#
_cell.length_a   1.000
_cell.length_b   1.000
_cell.length_c   1.000
_cell.angle_alpha   90.00
_cell.angle_beta   90.00
_cell.angle_gamma   90.00
#
_symmetry.space_group_name_H-M   'P 1'
#
loop_
_entity.id
_entity.type
_entity.pdbx_description
1 polymer ?
#
loop_
_entity_poly.entity_id
_entity_poly.type
_entity_poly.pdbx_seq_one_letter_code
_entity_poly.pdbx_strand_id
1 'polypeptide(L)' 'QIMSSLLGVFAAYSEETPDTVTCRQNGGFCSFVSCSAPLVETGTCRGGKLKCCKW' A
#
# COMPACT_ATOMS: atom_id res chain seq x y z
N GLN A 1 9.70 -27.02 6.86
CA GLN A 1 10.43 -26.45 8.02
C GLN A 1 10.07 -24.97 8.02
N ILE A 2 9.41 -24.32 8.98
CA ILE A 2 9.30 -24.43 10.45
C ILE A 2 7.86 -23.98 10.81
N MET A 3 6.99 -24.86 11.33
CA MET A 3 6.48 -24.88 12.72
C MET A 3 6.20 -23.51 13.37
N SER A 4 4.92 -23.17 13.60
CA SER A 4 4.36 -22.85 14.94
C SER A 4 3.15 -21.93 14.90
N SER A 5 2.07 -22.47 15.46
CA SER A 5 1.21 -21.82 16.48
C SER A 5 0.22 -20.74 16.07
N LEU A 6 -1.04 -21.06 16.39
CA LEU A 6 -2.11 -20.20 16.90
C LEU A 6 -2.14 -18.76 16.38
N LEU A 7 -3.12 -18.47 15.51
CA LEU A 7 -4.11 -17.40 15.68
C LEU A 7 -4.93 -17.34 14.39
N GLY A 8 -6.23 -17.61 14.49
CA GLY A 8 -7.20 -17.32 13.45
C GLY A 8 -7.38 -15.81 13.30
N VAL A 9 -6.38 -15.13 12.75
CA VAL A 9 -6.53 -13.79 12.21
C VAL A 9 -6.31 -13.96 10.73
N PHE A 10 -7.37 -13.77 9.95
CA PHE A 10 -7.30 -13.67 8.50
C PHE A 10 -6.30 -12.56 8.17
N ALA A 11 -5.03 -12.93 7.98
CA ALA A 11 -4.13 -12.14 7.17
C ALA A 11 -4.70 -12.26 5.77
N ALA A 12 -5.61 -11.35 5.43
CA ALA A 12 -5.85 -11.02 4.04
C ALA A 12 -4.49 -10.58 3.52
N TYR A 13 -3.73 -11.55 3.00
CA TYR A 13 -2.61 -11.28 2.14
C TYR A 13 -3.25 -10.64 0.91
N SER A 14 -3.55 -9.35 1.00
CA SER A 14 -3.52 -8.55 -0.21
C SER A 14 -2.11 -8.76 -0.69
N GLU A 15 -1.95 -9.41 -1.83
CA GLU A 15 -0.69 -9.39 -2.57
C GLU A 15 -0.42 -7.91 -2.85
N GLU A 16 0.15 -7.24 -1.84
CA GLU A 16 0.44 -5.83 -1.90
C GLU A 16 1.61 -5.73 -2.83
N THR A 17 1.31 -5.24 -4.02
CA THR A 17 2.30 -4.97 -5.04
C THR A 17 3.40 -4.07 -4.44
N PRO A 18 4.65 -4.23 -4.89
CA PRO A 18 5.79 -3.54 -4.27
C PRO A 18 5.59 -2.03 -4.19
N ASP A 19 4.96 -1.42 -5.20
CA ASP A 19 4.60 0.00 -5.21
C ASP A 19 3.60 0.39 -4.09
N THR A 20 2.64 -0.48 -3.77
CA THR A 20 1.70 -0.28 -2.65
C THR A 20 2.42 -0.33 -1.30
N VAL A 21 3.31 -1.30 -1.13
CA VAL A 21 4.09 -1.46 0.10
C VAL A 21 4.99 -0.24 0.31
N THR A 22 5.72 0.16 -0.73
CA THR A 22 6.58 1.36 -0.68
C THR A 22 5.79 2.62 -0.36
N CYS A 23 4.61 2.80 -0.96
CA CYS A 23 3.75 3.95 -0.68
C CYS A 23 3.38 4.04 0.82
N ARG A 24 2.86 2.94 1.40
CA ARG A 24 2.49 2.89 2.82
C ARG A 24 3.69 3.05 3.75
N GLN A 25 4.80 2.39 3.46
CA GLN A 25 6.02 2.47 4.27
C GLN A 25 6.56 3.90 4.33
N ASN A 26 6.38 4.68 3.27
CA ASN A 26 6.74 6.09 3.24
C ASN A 26 5.70 7.01 3.91
N GLY A 27 4.63 6.47 4.51
CA GLY A 27 3.55 7.26 5.14
C GLY A 27 2.58 7.87 4.14
N GLY A 28 2.57 7.40 2.88
CA GLY A 28 1.58 7.77 1.88
C GLY A 28 0.34 6.87 1.91
N PHE A 29 -0.66 7.22 1.11
CA PHE A 29 -1.84 6.40 0.86
C PHE A 29 -2.14 6.29 -0.64
N CYS A 30 -2.88 5.24 -0.98
CA CYS A 30 -3.24 4.95 -2.36
C CYS A 30 -4.61 5.54 -2.71
N SER A 31 -4.65 6.37 -3.76
CA SER A 31 -5.84 7.06 -4.24
C SER A 31 -6.21 6.63 -5.66
N PHE A 32 -7.50 6.44 -5.92
CA PHE A 32 -8.05 6.20 -7.26
C PHE A 32 -8.18 7.49 -8.08
N VAL A 33 -8.14 8.62 -7.40
CA VAL A 33 -8.18 9.96 -8.01
C VAL A 33 -6.82 10.64 -7.83
N SER A 34 -6.56 11.68 -8.62
CA SER A 34 -5.38 12.52 -8.47
C SER A 34 -5.23 13.04 -7.04
N CYS A 35 -3.99 13.20 -6.58
CA CYS A 35 -3.73 13.77 -5.27
C CYS A 35 -4.18 15.24 -5.24
N SER A 36 -5.00 15.58 -4.24
CA SER A 36 -5.43 16.95 -4.02
C SER A 36 -4.44 17.67 -3.12
N ALA A 37 -4.16 18.95 -3.42
CA ALA A 37 -3.32 19.79 -2.58
C ALA A 37 -3.85 19.77 -1.13
N PRO A 38 -2.95 19.67 -0.13
CA PRO A 38 -1.48 19.80 -0.20
C PRO A 38 -0.72 18.51 -0.52
N LEU A 39 -1.39 17.40 -0.80
CA LEU A 39 -0.72 16.14 -1.09
C LEU A 39 -0.19 16.09 -2.52
N VAL A 40 1.02 15.54 -2.66
CA VAL A 40 1.71 15.34 -3.92
C VAL A 40 1.72 13.86 -4.32
N GLU A 41 1.69 13.61 -5.63
CA GLU A 41 1.90 12.28 -6.18
C GLU A 41 3.39 11.93 -6.07
N THR A 42 3.69 10.87 -5.34
CA THR A 42 5.08 10.40 -5.11
C THR A 42 5.38 9.08 -5.80
N GLY A 43 4.36 8.43 -6.37
CA GLY A 43 4.47 7.15 -7.05
C GLY A 43 3.11 6.55 -7.34
N THR A 44 3.04 5.22 -7.44
CA THR A 44 1.81 4.48 -7.73
C THR A 44 1.47 3.45 -6.65
N CYS A 45 0.25 2.90 -6.69
CA CYS A 45 -0.11 1.70 -5.95
C CYS A 45 -0.85 0.68 -6.82
N ARG A 46 -1.01 -0.54 -6.28
CA ARG A 46 -1.65 -1.71 -6.91
C ARG A 46 -1.12 -2.01 -8.31
N GLY A 47 0.20 -1.96 -8.47
CA GLY A 47 0.88 -2.24 -9.72
C GLY A 47 0.62 -1.15 -10.75
N GLY A 48 0.62 0.12 -10.33
CA GLY A 48 0.42 1.25 -11.23
C GLY A 48 -1.04 1.68 -11.46
N LYS A 49 -2.02 1.03 -10.83
CA LYS A 49 -3.46 1.31 -11.03
C LYS A 49 -3.96 2.52 -10.23
N LEU A 50 -3.22 2.90 -9.20
CA LEU A 50 -3.55 3.95 -8.23
C LEU A 50 -2.41 4.94 -8.13
N LYS A 51 -2.69 6.14 -7.61
CA LYS A 51 -1.68 7.14 -7.28
C LYS A 51 -1.29 7.05 -5.81
N CYS A 52 0.00 7.11 -5.51
CA CYS A 52 0.50 7.22 -4.14
C CYS A 52 0.55 8.70 -3.76
N CYS A 53 -0.35 9.12 -2.87
CA CYS A 53 -0.43 10.48 -2.37
C CYS A 53 0.25 10.59 -1.00
N LYS A 54 1.10 11.59 -0.86
CA LYS A 54 1.81 11.90 0.39
C LYS A 54 1.86 13.42 0.57
N TRP A 55 1.87 13.86 1.82
CA TRP A 55 2.15 15.25 2.18
C TRP A 55 3.58 15.65 1.83
#